data_AF-A0A8X6N7R3-F1
#
_entry.id   AF-A0A8X6N7R3-F1
#
_cell.length_a   1.000
_cell.length_b   1.000
_cell.length_c   1.000
_cell.angle_alpha   90.00
_cell.angle_beta   90.00
_cell.angle_gamma   90.00
#
_symmetry.space_group_name_H-M   'P 1'
#
loop_
_entity.id
_entity.type
_entity.pdbx_description
1 polymer ?
#
loop_
_entity_poly.entity_id
_entity_poly.type
_entity_poly.pdbx_seq_one_letter_code
_entity_poly.pdbx_strand_id
1 'polypeptide(L)'
;LASIVTLITDKYEMRIPRKISLLPCLFRVILIYGRSSCMIHFSNEEARDFLINYPFFILDIVYIHEPPTNENKCQEIFEALCDLDEHNKSYIYEITRNTTKLHNSMAKLLTHPVQRCAQKDTTYSIRLPYSQEME
;
A
#
# COMPACT_ATOMS: atom_id res chain seq x y z
N LEU A 1 3.54 -11.22 -10.81
CA LEU A 1 2.95 -11.27 -9.45
C LEU A 1 2.18 -12.56 -9.17
N ALA A 2 1.78 -13.31 -10.21
CA ALA A 2 1.45 -14.74 -10.23
C ALA A 2 1.83 -15.56 -8.99
N SER A 3 3.14 -15.70 -8.75
CA SER A 3 3.69 -16.54 -7.69
C SER A 3 3.51 -15.96 -6.29
N ILE A 4 3.44 -14.63 -6.12
CA ILE A 4 3.31 -14.01 -4.78
C ILE A 4 1.91 -14.22 -4.23
N VAL A 5 0.88 -14.05 -5.07
CA VAL A 5 -0.52 -14.25 -4.68
C VAL A 5 -0.73 -15.70 -4.24
N THR A 6 -0.34 -16.65 -5.09
CA THR A 6 -0.38 -18.09 -4.77
C THR A 6 0.46 -18.42 -3.54
N LEU A 7 1.67 -17.85 -3.40
CA LEU A 7 2.50 -18.05 -2.22
C LEU A 7 1.81 -17.57 -0.94
N ILE A 8 1.14 -16.41 -0.96
CA ILE A 8 0.44 -15.88 0.20
C ILE A 8 -0.77 -16.75 0.54
N THR A 9 -1.60 -17.10 -0.45
CA THR A 9 -2.81 -17.89 -0.24
C THR A 9 -2.49 -19.30 0.26
N ASP A 10 -1.50 -19.96 -0.34
CA ASP A 10 -1.15 -21.35 -0.02
C ASP A 10 -0.40 -21.46 1.30
N LYS A 11 0.51 -20.51 1.59
CA LYS A 11 1.35 -20.58 2.80
C LYS A 11 0.57 -20.28 4.07
N TYR A 12 -0.47 -19.47 4.00
CA TYR A 12 -1.12 -18.93 5.20
C TYR A 12 -2.56 -19.40 5.40
N GLU A 13 -3.05 -20.33 4.58
CA GLU A 13 -4.41 -20.87 4.65
C GLU A 13 -5.43 -19.79 5.04
N MET A 14 -5.53 -18.72 4.23
CA MET A 14 -6.37 -17.55 4.53
C MET A 14 -7.85 -17.95 4.64
N ARG A 15 -8.26 -18.47 5.80
CA ARG A 15 -9.63 -18.87 6.12
C ARG A 15 -10.30 -17.71 6.82
N ILE A 16 -11.51 -17.34 6.39
CA ILE A 16 -12.32 -16.34 7.09
C ILE A 16 -12.63 -16.89 8.49
N PRO A 17 -12.21 -16.23 9.58
CA PRO A 17 -12.50 -16.72 10.93
C PRO A 17 -14.02 -16.71 11.18
N ARG A 18 -14.58 -17.88 11.52
CA ARG A 18 -16.03 -18.06 11.78
C ARG A 18 -16.49 -17.49 13.13
N LYS A 19 -15.55 -17.14 14.01
CA LYS A 19 -15.82 -16.58 15.35
C LYS A 19 -14.91 -15.37 15.62
N ILE A 20 -15.53 -14.28 16.06
CA ILE A 20 -14.91 -12.98 16.43
C ILE A 20 -14.01 -13.09 17.69
N SER A 21 -14.06 -14.21 18.43
CA SER A 21 -13.39 -14.37 19.73
C SER A 21 -11.86 -14.55 19.67
N LEU A 22 -11.28 -14.68 18.48
CA LEU A 22 -9.85 -14.57 18.25
C LEU A 22 -9.70 -13.40 17.27
N LEU A 23 -8.99 -12.34 17.67
CA LEU A 23 -8.70 -11.22 16.79
C LEU A 23 -8.19 -11.78 15.44
N PRO A 24 -8.86 -11.47 14.32
CA PRO A 24 -8.44 -11.97 13.03
C PRO A 24 -7.00 -11.54 12.77
N CYS A 25 -6.11 -12.50 12.50
CA CYS A 25 -4.75 -12.20 12.08
C CYS A 25 -4.81 -11.34 10.82
N LEU A 26 -4.27 -10.12 10.90
CA LEU A 26 -4.18 -9.21 9.77
C LEU A 26 -3.02 -9.63 8.87
N PHE A 27 -3.28 -9.80 7.58
CA PHE A 27 -2.26 -10.04 6.57
C PHE A 27 -1.91 -8.73 5.88
N ARG A 28 -0.69 -8.25 6.12
CA ARG A 28 -0.20 -7.03 5.51
C ARG A 28 0.97 -7.35 4.59
N VAL A 29 0.88 -6.89 3.35
CA VAL A 29 1.96 -6.89 2.37
C VAL A 29 2.38 -5.45 2.09
N ILE A 30 3.69 -5.22 2.06
CA ILE A 30 4.26 -3.94 1.60
C ILE A 30 4.95 -4.24 0.26
N LEU A 31 4.35 -3.79 -0.84
CA LEU A 31 4.90 -3.91 -2.18
C LEU A 31 5.80 -2.72 -2.48
N ILE A 32 7.10 -2.97 -2.63
CA ILE A 32 8.03 -1.97 -3.15
C ILE A 32 8.21 -2.24 -4.64
N TYR A 33 7.67 -1.37 -5.49
CA TYR A 33 7.73 -1.49 -6.94
C TYR A 33 8.68 -0.46 -7.53
N GLY A 34 9.69 -0.90 -8.31
CA GLY A 34 10.80 -0.04 -8.75
C GLY A 34 10.98 0.10 -10.26
N ARG A 35 10.03 -0.37 -11.07
CA ARG A 35 10.15 -0.39 -12.53
C ARG A 35 9.28 0.70 -13.14
N SER A 36 9.85 1.48 -14.06
CA SER A 36 9.13 2.56 -14.76
C SER A 36 8.66 2.18 -16.16
N SER A 37 9.11 1.05 -16.72
CA SER A 37 8.79 0.63 -18.10
C SER A 37 8.02 -0.69 -18.19
N CYS A 38 7.75 -1.33 -17.05
CA CYS A 38 7.09 -2.63 -16.98
C CYS A 38 5.73 -2.46 -16.32
N MET A 39 4.66 -2.89 -17.00
CA MET A 39 3.33 -2.89 -16.39
C MET A 39 3.25 -3.99 -15.33
N ILE A 40 2.49 -3.73 -14.27
CA ILE A 40 2.11 -4.79 -13.34
C ILE A 40 1.17 -5.76 -14.04
N HIS A 41 1.40 -7.06 -13.84
CA HIS A 41 0.53 -8.10 -14.38
C HIS A 41 0.32 -9.22 -13.35
N PHE A 42 -0.95 -9.56 -13.16
CA PHE A 42 -1.40 -10.69 -12.38
C PHE A 42 -1.74 -11.80 -13.36
N SER A 43 -1.07 -12.96 -13.24
CA SER A 43 -1.37 -14.08 -14.12
C SER A 43 -2.62 -14.86 -13.70
N ASN A 44 -3.15 -14.55 -12.51
CA ASN A 44 -4.31 -15.20 -11.92
C ASN A 44 -5.19 -14.08 -11.34
N GLU A 45 -6.18 -13.65 -12.12
CA GLU A 45 -7.12 -12.59 -11.74
C GLU A 45 -8.05 -13.06 -10.61
N GLU A 46 -8.48 -14.32 -10.59
CA GLU A 46 -9.34 -14.84 -9.50
C GLU A 46 -8.66 -14.74 -8.13
N ALA A 47 -7.37 -15.10 -8.07
CA ALA A 47 -6.61 -15.03 -6.84
C ALA A 47 -6.27 -13.59 -6.44
N ARG A 48 -6.09 -12.69 -7.42
CA ARG A 48 -5.97 -11.25 -7.18
C ARG A 48 -7.26 -10.71 -6.57
N ASP A 49 -8.40 -10.99 -7.19
CA ASP A 49 -9.73 -10.54 -6.72
C ASP A 49 -10.02 -11.08 -5.33
N PHE A 50 -9.69 -12.35 -5.07
CA PHE A 50 -9.80 -12.93 -3.73
C PHE A 50 -9.00 -12.14 -2.68
N LEU A 51 -7.73 -11.80 -2.97
CA LEU A 51 -6.89 -11.06 -2.03
C LEU A 51 -7.40 -9.63 -1.81
N ILE A 52 -7.73 -8.90 -2.88
CA ILE A 52 -8.23 -7.51 -2.78
C ILE A 52 -9.52 -7.44 -1.95
N ASN A 53 -10.40 -8.43 -2.14
CA ASN A 53 -11.68 -8.51 -1.42
C ASN A 53 -11.56 -9.16 -0.03
N TYR A 54 -10.40 -9.74 0.33
CA TYR A 54 -10.24 -10.38 1.63
C TYR A 54 -10.20 -9.33 2.75
N PRO A 55 -11.12 -9.36 3.73
CA PRO A 55 -11.33 -8.24 4.65
C PRO A 55 -10.14 -7.93 5.56
N PHE A 56 -9.29 -8.93 5.84
CA PHE A 56 -8.12 -8.80 6.70
C PHE A 56 -6.80 -8.76 5.90
N PHE A 57 -6.87 -8.51 4.60
CA PHE A 57 -5.71 -8.31 3.74
C PHE A 57 -5.51 -6.81 3.50
N ILE A 58 -4.26 -6.36 3.59
CA ILE A 58 -3.85 -4.97 3.34
C ILE A 58 -2.64 -5.00 2.42
N LEU A 59 -2.68 -4.22 1.35
CA LEU A 59 -1.60 -4.10 0.37
C LEU A 59 -1.08 -2.67 0.32
N ASP A 60 -0.11 -2.33 1.17
CA ASP A 60 0.56 -1.04 1.06
C ASP A 60 1.57 -1.05 -0.08
N ILE A 61 1.71 0.08 -0.77
CA ILE A 61 2.51 0.18 -1.98
C ILE A 61 3.48 1.36 -1.85
N VAL A 62 4.74 1.12 -2.19
CA VAL A 62 5.75 2.17 -2.39
C VAL A 62 6.23 2.05 -3.84
N TYR A 63 5.80 2.98 -4.67
CA TYR A 63 6.21 3.06 -6.06
C TYR A 63 7.43 3.98 -6.20
N ILE A 64 8.58 3.38 -6.47
CA ILE A 64 9.84 4.09 -6.72
C ILE A 64 10.04 4.20 -8.22
N HIS A 65 9.93 5.40 -8.78
CA HIS A 65 9.92 5.60 -10.22
C HIS A 65 11.02 6.57 -10.68
N GLU A 66 11.37 6.44 -11.96
CA GLU A 66 12.16 7.42 -12.68
C GLU A 66 11.32 8.65 -13.03
N PRO A 67 11.94 9.82 -13.29
CA PRO A 67 11.23 10.96 -13.84
C PRO A 67 10.37 10.54 -15.04
N PRO A 68 9.08 10.92 -15.10
CA PRO A 68 8.22 10.57 -16.23
C PRO A 68 8.82 11.06 -17.57
N THR A 69 8.85 10.18 -18.56
CA THR A 69 9.29 10.49 -19.94
C THR A 69 8.38 9.74 -20.92
N ASN A 70 8.42 10.12 -22.21
CA ASN A 70 7.66 9.41 -23.26
C ASN A 70 8.13 7.96 -23.49
N GLU A 71 9.26 7.56 -22.90
CA GLU A 71 9.85 6.21 -23.03
C GLU A 71 9.47 5.30 -21.86
N ASN A 72 8.85 5.85 -20.81
CA ASN A 72 8.41 5.12 -19.64
C ASN A 72 6.90 5.24 -19.44
N LYS A 73 6.39 4.45 -18.49
CA LYS A 73 4.97 4.23 -18.24
C LYS A 73 4.61 4.58 -16.80
N CYS A 74 5.25 5.60 -16.24
CA CYS A 74 5.14 5.91 -14.80
C CYS A 74 3.69 6.17 -14.39
N GLN A 75 2.93 6.89 -15.22
CA GLN A 75 1.54 7.21 -14.96
C GLN A 75 0.67 5.94 -15.01
N GLU A 76 0.77 5.16 -16.08
CA GLU A 76 -0.05 3.94 -16.24
C GLU A 76 0.25 2.91 -15.16
N ILE A 77 1.52 2.82 -14.72
CA ILE A 77 1.91 1.95 -13.61
C ILE A 77 1.32 2.44 -12.30
N PHE A 78 1.37 3.75 -12.02
CA PHE A 78 0.83 4.31 -10.79
C PHE A 78 -0.70 4.15 -10.72
N GLU A 79 -1.41 4.38 -11.83
CA GLU A 79 -2.85 4.13 -11.95
C GLU A 79 -3.17 2.66 -11.67
N ALA A 80 -2.46 1.73 -12.33
CA ALA A 80 -2.66 0.30 -12.11
C ALA A 80 -2.38 -0.13 -10.65
N LEU A 81 -1.43 0.52 -9.96
CA LEU A 81 -1.17 0.29 -8.54
C LEU A 81 -2.30 0.84 -7.66
N CYS A 82 -2.87 2.00 -8.00
CA CYS A 82 -4.04 2.56 -7.31
C CYS A 82 -5.27 1.65 -7.45
N ASP A 83 -5.47 1.04 -8.62
CA ASP A 83 -6.57 0.12 -8.90
C ASP A 83 -6.53 -1.16 -8.03
N LEU A 84 -5.45 -1.41 -7.29
CA LEU A 84 -5.36 -2.51 -6.33
C LEU A 84 -5.99 -2.19 -4.97
N ASP A 85 -6.32 -0.92 -4.68
CA ASP A 85 -6.91 -0.47 -3.42
C ASP A 85 -8.38 -0.04 -3.57
N GLU A 86 -9.24 -0.95 -4.00
CA GLU A 86 -10.68 -0.70 -4.22
C GLU A 86 -11.41 -0.16 -2.98
N HIS A 87 -10.90 -0.47 -1.78
CA HIS A 87 -11.55 -0.12 -0.51
C HIS A 87 -10.89 1.04 0.25
N ASN A 88 -9.91 1.74 -0.34
CA ASN A 88 -9.15 2.82 0.31
C ASN A 88 -8.56 2.42 1.67
N LYS A 89 -8.13 1.15 1.80
CA LYS A 89 -7.54 0.61 3.04
C LYS A 89 -6.02 0.74 3.04
N SER A 90 -5.44 0.86 1.86
CA SER A 90 -4.00 0.80 1.65
C SER A 90 -3.38 2.19 1.65
N TYR A 91 -2.08 2.24 1.95
CA TYR A 91 -1.29 3.43 1.73
C TYR A 91 -0.45 3.24 0.48
N ILE A 92 -0.53 4.18 -0.44
CA ILE A 92 0.19 4.18 -1.71
C ILE A 92 1.07 5.44 -1.76
N TYR A 93 2.39 5.24 -1.83
CA TYR A 93 3.37 6.32 -1.94
C TYR A 93 4.11 6.26 -3.27
N GLU A 94 3.95 7.30 -4.08
CA GLU A 94 4.80 7.56 -5.26
C GLU A 94 6.04 8.36 -4.85
N ILE A 95 7.22 7.88 -5.25
CA ILE A 95 8.50 8.46 -4.87
C ILE A 95 9.45 8.40 -6.07
N THR A 96 9.87 9.55 -6.59
CA THR A 96 11.05 9.61 -7.47
C THR A 96 12.29 9.16 -6.70
N ARG A 97 13.46 8.93 -7.33
CA ARG A 97 14.74 8.53 -6.68
C ARG A 97 15.27 9.51 -5.61
N ASN A 98 14.56 9.63 -4.48
CA ASN A 98 14.81 10.51 -3.34
C ASN A 98 14.77 9.67 -2.06
N THR A 99 15.96 9.42 -1.52
CA THR A 99 16.16 8.56 -0.35
C THR A 99 15.43 9.06 0.89
N THR A 100 15.40 10.38 1.12
CA THR A 100 14.71 10.98 2.27
C THR A 100 13.20 10.74 2.20
N LYS A 101 12.59 10.96 1.03
CA LYS A 101 11.16 10.68 0.82
C LYS A 101 10.86 9.19 1.02
N LEU A 102 11.74 8.30 0.53
CA LEU A 102 11.61 6.86 0.74
C LEU A 102 11.61 6.50 2.23
N HIS A 103 12.62 6.93 2.99
CA HIS A 103 12.67 6.67 4.44
C HIS A 103 11.47 7.24 5.18
N ASN A 104 11.06 8.47 4.84
CA ASN A 104 9.88 9.08 5.44
C ASN A 104 8.61 8.26 5.15
N SER A 105 8.40 7.81 3.91
CA SER A 105 7.25 6.98 3.56
C SER A 105 7.28 5.63 4.27
N MET A 106 8.44 4.98 4.36
CA MET A 106 8.60 3.73 5.12
C MET A 106 8.29 3.91 6.61
N ALA A 107 8.69 5.04 7.21
CA ALA A 107 8.36 5.34 8.61
C ALA A 107 6.85 5.51 8.83
N LYS A 108 6.13 6.15 7.89
CA LYS A 108 4.66 6.28 7.95
C LYS A 108 3.96 4.92 7.89
N LEU A 109 4.55 3.96 7.17
CA LEU A 109 4.09 2.59 7.10
C LEU A 109 4.33 1.79 8.39
N LEU A 110 5.01 2.30 9.42
CA LEU A 110 5.10 1.58 10.70
C LEU A 110 3.75 1.51 11.45
N THR A 111 2.78 2.33 11.06
CA THR A 111 1.44 2.34 11.65
C THR A 111 0.70 1.01 11.44
N HIS A 112 -0.03 0.57 12.48
CA HIS A 112 -0.87 -0.63 12.39
C HIS A 112 -2.07 -0.35 11.47
N PRO A 113 -2.37 -1.18 10.44
CA PRO A 113 -3.38 -0.85 9.44
C PRO A 113 -4.79 -0.64 9.97
N VAL A 114 -5.18 -1.33 11.05
CA VAL A 114 -6.51 -1.16 11.69
C VAL A 114 -6.55 0.06 12.63
N GLN A 115 -5.40 0.64 12.99
CA GLN A 115 -5.33 1.79 13.92
C GLN A 115 -4.98 3.11 13.22
N ARG A 116 -4.53 3.07 11.96
CA ARG A 116 -4.18 4.27 11.19
C ARG A 116 -5.43 4.90 10.56
N CYS A 117 -5.41 6.21 10.39
CA CYS A 117 -6.44 6.94 9.62
C CYS A 117 -6.31 6.65 8.12
N ALA A 118 -7.24 7.13 7.29
CA ALA A 118 -7.04 7.12 5.84
C ALA A 118 -5.81 7.98 5.47
N GLN A 119 -5.08 7.62 4.41
CA GLN A 119 -3.81 8.29 4.07
C GLN A 119 -3.96 9.82 3.94
N LYS A 120 -5.04 10.26 3.30
CA LYS A 120 -5.37 11.68 3.09
C LYS A 120 -5.59 12.46 4.39
N ASP A 121 -5.96 11.79 5.46
CA ASP A 121 -6.28 12.39 6.77
C ASP A 121 -5.09 12.33 7.73
N THR A 122 -3.92 11.81 7.28
CA THR A 122 -2.73 11.73 8.13
C THR A 122 -1.91 13.01 8.16
N THR A 123 -1.53 13.43 9.35
CA THR A 123 -0.51 14.47 9.60
C THR A 123 0.58 13.92 10.51
N TYR A 124 1.83 14.24 10.19
CA TYR A 124 3.01 13.79 10.93
C TYR A 124 3.72 14.96 11.63
N SER A 125 3.16 16.16 11.52
CA SER A 125 3.65 17.34 12.24
C SER A 125 2.74 17.58 13.43
N ILE A 126 3.29 17.40 14.64
CA ILE A 126 2.64 17.82 15.87
C ILE A 126 2.75 19.34 15.90
N ARG A 127 1.70 20.03 15.46
CA ARG A 127 1.59 21.48 15.69
C ARG A 127 1.25 21.65 17.16
N LEU A 128 2.10 22.35 17.90
CA LEU A 128 1.69 22.88 19.19
C LEU A 128 0.47 23.79 18.94
N PRO A 129 -0.57 23.75 19.80
CA PRO A 129 -1.60 24.76 19.75
C PRO A 129 -0.91 26.11 19.84
N TYR A 130 -1.13 26.95 18.82
CA TYR A 130 -0.44 28.21 18.61
C TYR A 130 -0.34 29.00 19.92
N SER A 131 0.86 29.45 20.29
CA SER A 131 1.04 30.75 20.91
C SER A 131 0.48 31.78 19.94
N GLN A 132 -0.83 32.04 20.06
CA GLN A 132 -1.40 33.31 19.66
C GLN A 132 -0.68 34.40 20.46
N GLU A 133 -0.43 35.54 19.82
CA GLU A 133 0.31 36.72 20.32
C GLU A 133 1.84 36.59 20.14
N MET A 134 2.56 37.42 19.38
CA MET A 134 2.41 38.86 19.13
C MET A 134 2.96 39.24 17.74
N GLU A 135 2.32 40.28 17.14
CA GLU A 135 2.75 41.23 16.09
C GLU A 135 3.84 40.83 15.08
#